data_AF-A0A067SWC3-F1
#
_entry.id   AF-A0A067SWC3-F1
#
_cell.length_a   1.000
_cell.length_b   1.000
_cell.length_c   1.000
_cell.angle_alpha   90.00
_cell.angle_beta   90.00
_cell.angle_gamma   90.00
#
_symmetry.space_group_name_H-M   'P 1'
#
loop_
_entity.id
_entity.type
_entity.pdbx_description
1 polymer ?
#
loop_
_entity_poly.entity_id
_entity_poly.type
_entity_poly.pdbx_seq_one_letter_code
_entity_poly.pdbx_strand_id
1 'polypeptide(L)'
;MANHGYIARDGKNLSAQDVTRGLKACYGLSSPHAYFLAYVGFIMLRKIGRIPLYEISKHNAIEHNASLVHHDTPEGQKFAPIEIDPTLVDALCADVKPSAKDVEAKSESGERFLMNFEDVAKARIRREKECGPIDSVHAEIARGEMAIILGVWEVKTKTKTGIPMEYFRRWISEERLPDGWKPDHTQGLRDVIKRSKAIRAAAEALKKEES
;
A
#
# COMPACT_ATOMS: atom_id res chain seq x y z
N MET A 1 4.02 2.70 -11.21
CA MET A 1 3.76 3.91 -12.04
C MET A 1 4.84 4.14 -13.11
N ALA A 2 6.13 4.26 -12.75
CA ALA A 2 7.21 4.49 -13.71
C ALA A 2 7.32 3.35 -14.76
N ASN A 3 7.24 2.09 -14.33
CA ASN A 3 7.25 0.90 -15.19
C ASN A 3 6.20 0.92 -16.32
N HIS A 4 5.09 1.65 -16.11
CA HIS A 4 4.00 1.77 -17.06
C HIS A 4 3.96 3.13 -17.77
N GLY A 5 4.90 4.04 -17.48
CA GLY A 5 4.99 5.35 -18.15
C GLY A 5 3.99 6.40 -17.67
N TYR A 6 3.33 6.19 -16.53
CA TYR A 6 2.47 7.22 -15.92
C TYR A 6 3.25 8.39 -15.30
N ILE A 7 4.53 8.13 -14.99
CA ILE A 7 5.55 9.11 -14.65
C ILE A 7 6.81 8.78 -15.47
N ALA A 8 7.86 9.61 -15.40
CA ALA A 8 9.10 9.35 -16.13
C ALA A 8 9.64 7.94 -15.84
N ARG A 9 9.91 7.16 -16.90
CA ARG A 9 10.30 5.74 -16.81
C ARG A 9 11.66 5.53 -16.14
N ASP A 10 12.55 6.49 -16.29
CA ASP A 10 13.85 6.50 -15.62
C ASP A 10 13.75 6.91 -14.14
N GLY A 11 12.55 7.25 -13.67
CA GLY A 11 12.31 7.70 -12.31
C GLY A 11 12.98 9.02 -11.97
N LYS A 12 13.43 9.82 -12.95
CA LYS A 12 14.17 11.07 -12.70
C LYS A 12 13.28 12.29 -12.93
N ASN A 13 13.70 13.41 -12.34
CA ASN A 13 13.15 14.74 -12.61
C ASN A 13 11.63 14.87 -12.38
N LEU A 14 11.11 14.23 -11.33
CA LEU A 14 9.69 14.21 -11.00
C LEU A 14 9.30 15.43 -10.15
N SER A 15 8.31 16.20 -10.62
CA SER A 15 7.65 17.21 -9.80
C SER A 15 6.45 16.62 -9.04
N ALA A 16 5.97 17.31 -8.00
CA ALA A 16 4.74 16.93 -7.31
C ALA A 16 3.54 16.83 -8.28
N GLN A 17 3.49 17.69 -9.30
CA GLN A 17 2.44 17.64 -10.32
C GLN A 17 2.56 16.43 -11.25
N ASP A 18 3.77 15.94 -11.54
CA ASP A 18 3.96 14.70 -12.30
C ASP A 18 3.43 13.51 -11.49
N VAL A 19 3.74 13.46 -10.19
CA VAL A 19 3.23 12.44 -9.26
C VAL A 19 1.70 12.52 -9.15
N THR A 20 1.11 13.72 -8.99
CA THR A 20 -0.35 13.92 -8.95
C THR A 20 -1.02 13.38 -10.21
N ARG A 21 -0.52 13.73 -11.40
CA ARG A 21 -1.09 13.24 -12.67
C ARG A 21 -0.96 11.73 -12.79
N GLY A 22 0.20 11.21 -12.43
CA GLY A 22 0.47 9.77 -12.46
C GLY A 22 -0.43 8.99 -11.52
N LEU A 23 -0.65 9.44 -10.28
CA LEU A 23 -1.55 8.80 -9.31
C LEU A 23 -2.99 8.74 -9.83
N LYS A 24 -3.48 9.85 -10.40
CA LYS A 24 -4.83 9.90 -10.99
C LYS A 24 -4.97 8.96 -12.18
N ALA A 25 -4.00 8.99 -13.10
CA ALA A 25 -4.06 8.19 -14.32
C ALA A 25 -3.81 6.70 -14.09
N CYS A 26 -2.91 6.36 -13.16
CA CYS A 26 -2.52 4.99 -12.86
C CYS A 26 -3.55 4.29 -11.97
N TYR A 27 -4.05 4.96 -10.92
CA TYR A 27 -4.84 4.32 -9.87
C TYR A 27 -6.24 4.93 -9.68
N GLY A 28 -6.64 5.92 -10.49
CA GLY A 28 -7.97 6.51 -10.39
C GLY A 28 -8.19 7.35 -9.14
N LEU A 29 -7.14 7.91 -8.53
CA LEU A 29 -7.32 8.75 -7.34
C LEU A 29 -8.08 10.03 -7.69
N SER A 30 -8.92 10.50 -6.75
CA SER A 30 -9.56 11.81 -6.90
C SER A 30 -8.52 12.94 -6.88
N SER A 31 -8.83 14.07 -7.52
CA SER A 31 -7.89 15.20 -7.54
C SER A 31 -7.47 15.64 -6.12
N PRO A 32 -8.39 15.90 -5.17
CA PRO A 32 -7.99 16.32 -3.83
C PRO A 32 -7.05 15.33 -3.15
N HIS A 33 -7.30 14.03 -3.32
CA HIS A 33 -6.50 12.97 -2.72
C HIS A 33 -5.11 12.87 -3.36
N ALA A 34 -5.01 12.90 -4.69
CA ALA A 34 -3.74 12.87 -5.39
C ALA A 34 -2.87 14.11 -5.09
N TYR A 35 -3.48 15.30 -5.03
CA TYR A 35 -2.79 16.52 -4.63
C TYR A 35 -2.29 16.44 -3.19
N PHE A 36 -3.13 15.93 -2.27
CA PHE A 36 -2.73 15.72 -0.88
C PHE A 36 -1.50 14.83 -0.78
N LEU A 37 -1.53 13.62 -1.37
CA LEU A 37 -0.40 12.69 -1.31
C LEU A 37 0.88 13.28 -1.90
N ALA A 38 0.80 13.85 -3.11
CA ALA A 38 1.99 14.33 -3.80
C ALA A 38 2.61 15.55 -3.10
N TYR A 39 1.82 16.55 -2.73
CA TYR A 39 2.36 17.78 -2.15
C TYR A 39 2.76 17.63 -0.69
N VAL A 40 1.97 16.90 0.11
CA VAL A 40 2.37 16.58 1.50
C VAL A 40 3.64 15.73 1.50
N GLY A 41 3.76 14.76 0.59
CA GLY A 41 4.99 13.99 0.44
C GLY A 41 6.21 14.87 0.13
N PHE A 42 6.10 15.83 -0.80
CA PHE A 42 7.21 16.75 -1.10
C PHE A 42 7.57 17.66 0.08
N ILE A 43 6.56 18.09 0.86
CA ILE A 43 6.77 18.85 2.10
C ILE A 43 7.53 18.01 3.14
N MET A 44 7.11 16.75 3.35
CA MET A 44 7.77 15.82 4.30
C MET A 44 9.21 15.52 3.88
N LEU A 45 9.48 15.40 2.58
CA LEU A 45 10.84 15.26 2.04
C LEU A 45 11.69 16.53 2.18
N ARG A 46 11.05 17.68 2.46
CA ARG A 46 11.63 19.04 2.47
C ARG A 46 12.22 19.41 1.11
N LYS A 47 11.47 19.11 0.03
CA LYS A 47 11.90 19.32 -1.36
C LYS A 47 11.02 20.36 -2.04
N ILE A 48 11.66 21.39 -2.59
CA ILE A 48 11.03 22.48 -3.36
C ILE A 48 11.61 22.39 -4.78
N GLY A 49 11.09 21.47 -5.59
CA GLY A 49 11.63 21.24 -6.93
C GLY A 49 11.31 19.86 -7.47
N ARG A 50 12.12 19.41 -8.44
CA ARG A 50 11.99 18.09 -9.05
C ARG A 50 12.95 17.13 -8.38
N ILE A 51 12.53 15.90 -8.16
CA ILE A 51 13.31 14.88 -7.45
C ILE A 51 13.43 13.61 -8.30
N PRO A 52 14.53 12.84 -8.17
CA PRO A 52 14.48 11.43 -8.55
C PRO A 52 13.56 10.66 -7.59
N LEU A 53 12.93 9.61 -8.10
CA LEU A 53 12.01 8.75 -7.36
C LEU A 53 12.67 8.16 -6.11
N TYR A 54 13.95 7.79 -6.21
CA TYR A 54 14.75 7.30 -5.08
C TYR A 54 14.70 8.20 -3.83
N GLU A 55 14.49 9.52 -3.96
CA GLU A 55 14.42 10.42 -2.80
C GLU A 55 13.24 10.10 -1.86
N ILE A 56 12.20 9.39 -2.32
CA ILE A 56 11.10 8.96 -1.44
C ILE A 56 11.54 7.95 -0.39
N SER A 57 12.66 7.24 -0.62
CA SER A 57 13.25 6.29 0.34
C SER A 57 13.97 6.95 1.50
N LYS A 58 13.96 8.30 1.58
CA LYS A 58 14.59 9.03 2.68
C LYS A 58 13.90 8.66 4.00
N HIS A 59 14.69 8.12 4.91
CA HIS A 59 14.20 7.60 6.18
C HIS A 59 13.64 8.68 7.10
N ASN A 60 12.57 8.34 7.82
CA ASN A 60 11.78 9.21 8.70
C ASN A 60 11.17 10.43 8.00
N ALA A 61 10.96 10.34 6.69
CA ALA A 61 10.11 11.27 5.96
C ALA A 61 8.76 10.61 5.67
N ILE A 62 8.60 10.00 4.49
CA ILE A 62 7.46 9.12 4.21
C ILE A 62 7.86 7.68 4.48
N GLU A 63 9.06 7.29 4.04
CA GLU A 63 9.63 5.99 4.34
C GLU A 63 9.80 5.79 5.86
N HIS A 64 9.46 4.59 6.30
CA HIS A 64 9.51 4.17 7.69
C HIS A 64 9.81 2.67 7.81
N ASN A 65 10.31 2.31 8.99
CA ASN A 65 10.51 0.94 9.42
C ASN A 65 9.19 0.14 9.48
N ALA A 66 9.28 -1.18 9.60
CA ALA A 66 8.14 -2.10 9.57
C ALA A 66 7.33 -2.00 8.26
N SER A 67 8.01 -1.65 7.16
CA SER A 67 7.47 -1.73 5.79
C SER A 67 7.07 -3.17 5.45
N LEU A 68 6.03 -3.35 4.64
CA LEU A 68 5.45 -4.68 4.39
C LEU A 68 6.37 -5.62 3.60
N VAL A 69 7.14 -5.07 2.66
CA VAL A 69 7.97 -5.86 1.72
C VAL A 69 9.40 -5.32 1.54
N HIS A 70 9.76 -4.29 2.30
CA HIS A 70 11.11 -3.72 2.32
C HIS A 70 11.70 -3.87 3.72
N HIS A 71 13.03 -4.02 3.78
CA HIS A 71 13.77 -3.99 5.04
C HIS A 71 13.83 -2.58 5.63
N ASP A 72 13.95 -2.53 6.95
CA ASP A 72 14.16 -1.28 7.69
C ASP A 72 15.46 -0.59 7.27
N THR A 73 15.50 0.72 7.44
CA THR A 73 16.72 1.49 7.17
C THR A 73 17.81 1.09 8.17
N PRO A 74 18.98 0.61 7.71
CA PRO A 74 20.08 0.29 8.61
C PRO A 74 20.55 1.50 9.41
N GLU A 75 21.06 1.27 10.62
CA GLU A 75 21.54 2.34 11.48
C GLU A 75 22.58 3.23 10.76
N GLY A 76 22.41 4.56 10.90
CA GLY A 76 23.27 5.55 10.27
C GLY A 76 23.03 5.79 8.77
N GLN A 77 22.16 5.02 8.11
CA GLN A 77 21.79 5.25 6.73
C GLN A 77 20.68 6.31 6.60
N LYS A 78 20.78 7.10 5.53
CA LYS A 78 19.80 8.17 5.24
C LYS A 78 18.62 7.68 4.40
N PHE A 79 18.84 6.65 3.61
CA PHE A 79 17.88 6.11 2.66
C PHE A 79 17.71 4.61 2.93
N ALA A 80 16.47 4.14 2.87
CA ALA A 80 16.14 2.73 3.04
C ALA A 80 16.56 1.89 1.83
N PRO A 81 16.79 0.58 2.02
CA PRO A 81 16.80 -0.39 0.94
C PRO A 81 15.49 -0.30 0.13
N ILE A 82 15.59 -0.37 -1.19
CA ILE A 82 14.44 -0.24 -2.10
C ILE A 82 14.05 -1.56 -2.75
N GLU A 83 14.84 -2.59 -2.52
CA GLU A 83 14.65 -3.93 -3.04
C GLU A 83 13.49 -4.61 -2.31
N ILE A 84 12.53 -5.13 -3.08
CA ILE A 84 11.45 -5.96 -2.56
C ILE A 84 12.04 -7.29 -2.10
N ASP A 85 11.85 -7.64 -0.83
CA ASP A 85 12.24 -8.95 -0.29
C ASP A 85 11.13 -9.99 -0.60
N PRO A 86 11.41 -11.02 -1.42
CA PRO A 86 10.45 -12.08 -1.72
C PRO A 86 9.94 -12.82 -0.47
N THR A 87 10.76 -12.93 0.57
CA THR A 87 10.38 -13.59 1.83
C THR A 87 9.33 -12.78 2.58
N LEU A 88 9.46 -11.45 2.58
CA LEU A 88 8.47 -10.55 3.17
C LEU A 88 7.16 -10.56 2.36
N VAL A 89 7.24 -10.64 1.03
CA VAL A 89 6.06 -10.84 0.15
C VAL A 89 5.34 -12.14 0.50
N ASP A 90 6.06 -13.25 0.62
CA ASP A 90 5.47 -14.55 0.94
C ASP A 90 4.83 -14.54 2.34
N ALA A 91 5.49 -13.94 3.33
CA ALA A 91 4.94 -13.77 4.67
C ALA A 91 3.65 -12.91 4.67
N LEU A 92 3.64 -11.80 3.91
CA LEU A 92 2.45 -10.96 3.73
C LEU A 92 1.29 -11.71 3.07
N CYS A 93 1.59 -12.54 2.07
CA CYS A 93 0.57 -13.39 1.45
C CYS A 93 0.04 -14.46 2.43
N ALA A 94 0.90 -15.01 3.29
CA ALA A 94 0.54 -16.03 4.27
C ALA A 94 -0.34 -15.48 5.43
N ASP A 95 -0.31 -14.17 5.68
CA ASP A 95 -1.21 -13.51 6.64
C ASP A 95 -2.68 -13.54 6.19
N VAL A 96 -2.93 -13.71 4.88
CA VAL A 96 -4.26 -13.87 4.29
C VAL A 96 -4.70 -15.33 4.44
N LYS A 97 -5.62 -15.58 5.37
CA LYS A 97 -6.14 -16.93 5.66
C LYS A 97 -7.58 -17.05 5.16
N PRO A 98 -7.82 -17.53 3.93
CA PRO A 98 -9.19 -17.70 3.43
C PRO A 98 -9.91 -18.82 4.20
N SER A 99 -11.20 -18.64 4.46
CA SER A 99 -12.03 -19.74 4.94
C SER A 99 -12.31 -20.73 3.80
N ALA A 100 -12.72 -21.96 4.10
CA ALA A 100 -13.13 -22.92 3.08
C ALA A 100 -14.20 -22.34 2.13
N LYS A 101 -15.14 -21.56 2.69
CA LYS A 101 -16.18 -20.86 1.91
C LYS A 101 -15.62 -19.79 0.98
N ASP A 102 -14.54 -19.11 1.38
CA ASP A 102 -13.91 -18.07 0.54
C ASP A 102 -13.15 -18.68 -0.63
N VAL A 103 -12.55 -19.87 -0.44
CA VAL A 103 -11.87 -20.63 -1.50
C VAL A 103 -12.87 -21.19 -2.52
N GLU A 104 -14.03 -21.64 -2.05
CA GLU A 104 -15.11 -22.19 -2.88
C GLU A 104 -15.96 -21.12 -3.57
N ALA A 105 -15.92 -19.88 -3.08
CA ALA A 105 -16.66 -18.77 -3.66
C ALA A 105 -16.10 -18.42 -5.04
N LYS A 106 -16.81 -18.84 -6.10
CA LYS A 106 -16.61 -18.30 -7.45
C LYS A 106 -16.90 -16.80 -7.43
N SER A 107 -15.90 -15.94 -7.62
CA SER A 107 -16.16 -14.58 -8.03
C SER A 107 -16.59 -14.57 -9.52
N GLU A 108 -17.40 -13.59 -9.93
CA GLU A 108 -17.74 -13.38 -11.35
C GLU A 108 -16.47 -13.14 -12.21
N SER A 109 -15.36 -12.73 -11.58
CA SER A 109 -14.03 -12.51 -12.16
C SER A 109 -13.10 -13.75 -12.16
N GLY A 110 -13.47 -14.87 -11.54
CA GLY A 110 -12.64 -16.09 -11.47
C GLY A 110 -11.52 -16.10 -10.41
N GLU A 111 -11.49 -15.12 -9.51
CA GLU A 111 -10.45 -14.93 -8.50
C GLU A 111 -10.74 -15.76 -7.25
N ARG A 112 -9.69 -16.43 -6.73
CA ARG A 112 -9.84 -17.59 -5.84
C ARG A 112 -9.86 -17.29 -4.33
N PHE A 113 -9.47 -16.08 -3.90
CA PHE A 113 -9.70 -15.55 -2.55
C PHE A 113 -9.24 -14.09 -2.44
N LEU A 114 -9.83 -13.34 -1.49
CA LEU A 114 -9.62 -11.90 -1.31
C LEU A 114 -8.81 -11.57 -0.05
N MET A 115 -7.95 -10.55 -0.11
CA MET A 115 -7.36 -9.87 1.06
C MET A 115 -8.26 -8.72 1.51
N ASN A 116 -8.56 -8.61 2.81
CA ASN A 116 -9.32 -7.49 3.38
C ASN A 116 -8.49 -6.68 4.41
N PHE A 117 -9.14 -5.71 5.07
CA PHE A 117 -8.49 -4.86 6.07
C PHE A 117 -8.03 -5.63 7.33
N GLU A 118 -8.66 -6.75 7.67
CA GLU A 118 -8.27 -7.58 8.82
C GLU A 118 -6.98 -8.33 8.53
N ASP A 119 -6.85 -8.84 7.30
CA ASP A 119 -5.62 -9.48 6.83
C ASP A 119 -4.45 -8.49 6.83
N VAL A 120 -4.69 -7.24 6.38
CA VAL A 120 -3.69 -6.15 6.49
C VAL A 120 -3.35 -5.86 7.95
N ALA A 121 -4.33 -5.82 8.85
CA ALA A 121 -4.09 -5.57 10.27
C ALA A 121 -3.15 -6.64 10.90
N LYS A 122 -3.35 -7.92 10.56
CA LYS A 122 -2.45 -9.02 10.97
C LYS A 122 -1.03 -8.80 10.48
N ALA A 123 -0.87 -8.48 9.20
CA ALA A 123 0.44 -8.22 8.61
C ALA A 123 1.15 -7.05 9.30
N ARG A 124 0.42 -5.99 9.67
CA ARG A 124 1.00 -4.84 10.39
C ARG A 124 1.41 -5.18 11.82
N ILE A 125 0.59 -5.94 12.54
CA ILE A 125 0.96 -6.46 13.87
C ILE A 125 2.24 -7.29 13.77
N ARG A 126 2.31 -8.20 12.81
CA ARG A 126 3.48 -9.05 12.60
C ARG A 126 4.74 -8.21 12.32
N ARG A 127 4.67 -7.26 11.38
CA ARG A 127 5.82 -6.40 11.05
C ARG A 127 6.29 -5.53 12.23
N GLU A 128 5.37 -4.96 13.02
CA GLU A 128 5.73 -4.22 14.23
C GLU A 128 6.33 -5.13 15.32
N LYS A 129 5.93 -6.41 15.42
CA LYS A 129 6.56 -7.38 16.32
C LYS A 129 7.98 -7.75 15.88
N GLU A 130 8.21 -7.88 14.57
CA GLU A 130 9.51 -8.24 13.99
C GLU A 130 10.52 -7.08 14.03
N CYS A 131 10.07 -5.84 13.84
CA CYS A 131 10.95 -4.66 13.68
C CYS A 131 10.95 -3.72 14.87
N GLY A 132 9.97 -3.85 15.75
CA GLY A 132 9.67 -2.86 16.77
C GLY A 132 8.56 -1.88 16.36
N PRO A 133 8.04 -1.11 17.33
CA PRO A 133 6.97 -0.17 17.10
C PRO A 133 7.44 1.04 16.29
N ILE A 134 6.55 1.54 15.44
CA ILE A 134 6.71 2.83 14.75
C ILE A 134 5.89 3.91 15.45
N ASP A 135 6.29 5.18 15.30
CA ASP A 135 5.53 6.28 15.88
C ASP A 135 4.15 6.46 15.24
N SER A 136 3.31 7.29 15.87
CA SER A 136 1.91 7.44 15.48
C SER A 136 1.71 8.02 14.08
N VAL A 137 2.63 8.85 13.59
CA VAL A 137 2.57 9.45 12.25
C VAL A 137 2.85 8.38 11.21
N HIS A 138 3.97 7.66 11.35
CA HIS A 138 4.31 6.59 10.43
C HIS A 138 3.33 5.43 10.52
N ALA A 139 2.77 5.13 11.69
CA ALA A 139 1.70 4.15 11.84
C ALA A 139 0.46 4.52 10.99
N GLU A 140 0.12 5.80 10.90
CA GLU A 140 -0.99 6.28 10.05
C GLU A 140 -0.65 6.20 8.57
N ILE A 141 0.56 6.62 8.17
CA ILE A 141 1.04 6.50 6.79
C ILE A 141 0.95 5.06 6.33
N ALA A 142 1.51 4.15 7.12
CA ALA A 142 1.63 2.76 6.80
C ALA A 142 0.26 2.04 6.70
N ARG A 143 -0.74 2.48 7.48
CA ARG A 143 -2.14 2.01 7.30
C ARG A 143 -2.76 2.62 6.04
N GLY A 144 -2.49 3.89 5.79
CA GLY A 144 -2.95 4.64 4.62
C GLY A 144 -2.50 4.00 3.30
N GLU A 145 -1.27 3.53 3.22
CA GLU A 145 -0.71 2.84 2.03
C GLU A 145 -1.61 1.68 1.60
N MET A 146 -1.91 0.76 2.51
CA MET A 146 -2.79 -0.38 2.21
C MET A 146 -4.26 0.03 2.07
N ALA A 147 -4.73 1.05 2.80
CA ALA A 147 -6.08 1.57 2.63
C ALA A 147 -6.34 2.11 1.22
N ILE A 148 -5.33 2.69 0.56
CA ILE A 148 -5.39 3.09 -0.85
C ILE A 148 -5.55 1.86 -1.74
N ILE A 149 -4.65 0.87 -1.61
CA ILE A 149 -4.63 -0.32 -2.47
C ILE A 149 -5.89 -1.17 -2.31
N LEU A 150 -6.38 -1.34 -1.07
CA LEU A 150 -7.65 -2.00 -0.80
C LEU A 150 -8.81 -1.33 -1.52
N GLY A 151 -8.77 -0.01 -1.70
CA GLY A 151 -9.77 0.72 -2.44
C GLY A 151 -9.63 0.58 -3.96
N VAL A 152 -8.40 0.60 -4.49
CA VAL A 152 -8.11 0.54 -5.94
C VAL A 152 -8.69 -0.72 -6.60
N TRP A 153 -8.67 -1.86 -5.90
CA TRP A 153 -9.16 -3.15 -6.42
C TRP A 153 -10.30 -3.73 -5.59
N GLU A 154 -11.07 -2.89 -4.89
CA GLU A 154 -12.14 -3.38 -4.04
C GLU A 154 -13.19 -4.15 -4.87
N VAL A 155 -13.31 -5.44 -4.58
CA VAL A 155 -14.36 -6.31 -5.10
C VAL A 155 -15.20 -6.83 -3.94
N LYS A 156 -16.46 -7.16 -4.25
CA LYS A 156 -17.41 -7.69 -3.27
C LYS A 156 -17.92 -9.04 -3.74
N THR A 157 -17.77 -10.04 -2.89
CA THR A 157 -18.46 -11.32 -3.00
C THR A 157 -19.66 -11.34 -2.06
N LYS A 158 -20.41 -12.44 -2.05
CA LYS A 158 -21.52 -12.63 -1.09
C LYS A 158 -21.06 -12.61 0.37
N THR A 159 -19.80 -12.97 0.63
CA THR A 159 -19.30 -13.22 2.00
C THR A 159 -18.16 -12.27 2.39
N LYS A 160 -17.44 -11.68 1.44
CA LYS A 160 -16.22 -10.90 1.71
C LYS A 160 -16.08 -9.70 0.78
N THR A 161 -15.64 -8.58 1.33
CA THR A 161 -15.15 -7.40 0.58
C THR A 161 -13.63 -7.35 0.73
N GLY A 162 -12.90 -7.17 -0.37
CA GLY A 162 -11.44 -7.16 -0.36
C GLY A 162 -10.86 -6.96 -1.75
N ILE A 163 -9.58 -7.30 -1.92
CA ILE A 163 -8.87 -7.23 -3.20
C ILE A 163 -8.44 -8.63 -3.66
N PRO A 164 -8.40 -8.89 -4.98
CA PRO A 164 -7.94 -10.17 -5.51
C PRO A 164 -6.46 -10.41 -5.17
N MET A 165 -6.16 -11.56 -4.56
CA MET A 165 -4.79 -11.87 -4.15
C MET A 165 -3.82 -12.04 -5.32
N GLU A 166 -4.30 -12.45 -6.49
CA GLU A 166 -3.50 -12.50 -7.72
C GLU A 166 -3.03 -11.09 -8.13
N TYR A 167 -3.95 -10.12 -8.13
CA TYR A 167 -3.63 -8.73 -8.47
C TYR A 167 -2.67 -8.14 -7.44
N PHE A 168 -2.98 -8.35 -6.15
CA PHE A 168 -2.15 -7.85 -5.07
C PHE A 168 -0.72 -8.42 -5.11
N ARG A 169 -0.57 -9.75 -5.20
CA ARG A 169 0.75 -10.40 -5.21
C ARG A 169 1.59 -9.93 -6.38
N ARG A 170 1.00 -9.88 -7.59
CA ARG A 170 1.71 -9.40 -8.78
C ARG A 170 2.18 -7.96 -8.61
N TRP A 171 1.29 -7.09 -8.14
CA TRP A 171 1.60 -5.68 -7.96
C TRP A 171 2.69 -5.44 -6.92
N ILE A 172 2.58 -6.05 -5.74
CA ILE A 172 3.52 -5.79 -4.65
C ILE A 172 4.88 -6.43 -4.89
N SER A 173 4.96 -7.53 -5.67
CA SER A 173 6.22 -8.25 -5.91
C SER A 173 6.94 -7.88 -7.20
N GLU A 174 6.20 -7.52 -8.26
CA GLU A 174 6.78 -7.20 -9.57
C GLU A 174 6.72 -5.69 -9.90
N GLU A 175 6.13 -4.88 -9.02
CA GLU A 175 5.81 -3.48 -9.27
C GLU A 175 5.03 -3.27 -10.59
N ARG A 176 4.15 -4.24 -10.91
CA ARG A 176 3.43 -4.33 -12.19
C ARG A 176 1.92 -4.38 -11.97
N LEU A 177 1.19 -3.54 -12.70
CA LEU A 177 -0.28 -3.59 -12.70
C LEU A 177 -0.78 -4.91 -13.32
N PRO A 178 -1.96 -5.42 -12.89
CA PRO A 178 -2.59 -6.54 -13.56
C PRO A 178 -2.79 -6.26 -15.06
N ASP A 179 -2.65 -7.29 -15.90
CA ASP A 179 -2.69 -7.10 -17.36
C ASP A 179 -4.07 -6.58 -17.81
N GLY A 180 -4.07 -5.52 -18.61
CA GLY A 180 -5.29 -4.89 -19.11
C GLY A 180 -6.10 -4.12 -18.06
N TRP A 181 -5.67 -4.11 -16.79
CA TRP A 181 -6.38 -3.40 -15.75
C TRP A 181 -6.26 -1.88 -15.95
N LYS A 182 -7.38 -1.20 -15.70
CA LYS A 182 -7.48 0.26 -15.62
C LYS A 182 -8.43 0.61 -14.48
N PRO A 183 -8.29 1.80 -13.87
CA PRO A 183 -9.25 2.26 -12.88
C PRO A 183 -10.66 2.32 -13.48
N ASP A 184 -11.63 1.74 -12.80
CA ASP A 184 -13.05 1.72 -13.16
C ASP A 184 -13.91 2.61 -12.24
N HIS A 185 -13.30 3.15 -11.18
CA HIS A 185 -13.92 4.09 -10.25
C HIS A 185 -12.88 5.07 -9.69
N THR A 186 -13.36 6.06 -8.92
CA THR A 186 -12.51 7.08 -8.31
C THR A 186 -12.27 6.81 -6.82
N GLN A 187 -11.02 6.80 -6.37
CA GLN A 187 -10.64 6.63 -4.96
C GLN A 187 -10.46 7.97 -4.24
N GLY A 188 -11.38 8.28 -3.32
CA GLY A 188 -11.37 9.51 -2.54
C GLY A 188 -10.63 9.40 -1.21
N LEU A 189 -10.16 10.55 -0.70
CA LEU A 189 -9.47 10.64 0.60
C LEU A 189 -10.36 10.16 1.76
N ARG A 190 -11.67 10.41 1.70
CA ARG A 190 -12.62 9.97 2.74
C ARG A 190 -12.71 8.44 2.82
N ASP A 191 -12.67 7.77 1.67
CA ASP A 191 -12.75 6.30 1.61
C ASP A 191 -11.46 5.67 2.17
N VAL A 192 -10.31 6.27 1.86
CA VAL A 192 -9.02 5.89 2.45
C VAL A 192 -9.03 6.05 3.97
N ILE A 193 -9.51 7.19 4.50
CA ILE A 193 -9.61 7.41 5.95
C ILE A 193 -10.51 6.36 6.59
N LYS A 194 -11.64 6.02 5.97
CA LYS A 194 -12.56 4.98 6.47
C LYS A 194 -11.86 3.61 6.54
N ARG A 195 -11.13 3.22 5.48
CA ARG A 195 -10.38 1.94 5.45
C ARG A 195 -9.22 1.93 6.43
N SER A 196 -8.45 3.02 6.56
CA SER A 196 -7.37 3.16 7.55
C SER A 196 -7.90 2.94 8.98
N LYS A 197 -9.06 3.55 9.31
CA LYS A 197 -9.74 3.33 10.60
C LYS A 197 -10.17 1.88 10.81
N ALA A 198 -10.66 1.20 9.77
CA ALA A 198 -11.02 -0.22 9.85
C ALA A 198 -9.80 -1.12 10.12
N ILE A 199 -8.68 -0.87 9.42
CA ILE A 199 -7.40 -1.56 9.67
C ILE A 199 -6.96 -1.36 11.12
N ARG A 200 -7.00 -0.11 11.60
CA ARG A 200 -6.63 0.22 12.98
C ARG A 200 -7.52 -0.50 14.01
N ALA A 201 -8.83 -0.44 13.84
CA ALA A 201 -9.78 -1.09 14.74
C ALA A 201 -9.59 -2.61 14.78
N ALA A 202 -9.35 -3.24 13.62
CA ALA A 202 -9.04 -4.66 13.54
C ALA A 202 -7.72 -5.00 14.26
N ALA A 203 -6.68 -4.18 14.09
CA ALA A 203 -5.41 -4.39 14.78
C ALA A 203 -5.55 -4.26 16.31
N GLU A 204 -6.32 -3.26 16.78
CA GLU A 204 -6.61 -3.07 18.20
C GLU A 204 -7.43 -4.23 18.79
N ALA A 205 -8.36 -4.82 18.03
CA ALA A 205 -9.11 -6.00 18.44
C ALA A 205 -8.19 -7.24 18.56
N LEU A 206 -7.39 -7.52 17.53
CA LEU A 206 -6.45 -8.64 17.52
C LEU A 206 -5.42 -8.57 18.67
N LYS A 207 -4.87 -7.38 18.94
CA LYS A 207 -3.92 -7.19 20.06
C LYS A 207 -4.56 -7.46 21.43
N LYS A 208 -5.88 -7.27 21.58
CA LYS A 208 -6.62 -7.58 22.83
C LYS A 208 -6.95 -9.06 22.98
N GLU A 209 -7.07 -9.80 21.88
CA GLU A 209 -7.31 -11.25 21.92
C GLU A 209 -6.03 -12.02 22.28
N GLU A 210 -4.85 -11.44 22.00
CA GLU A 210 -3.53 -12.01 22.35
C GLU A 210 -3.07 -11.70 23.79
N SER A 211 -3.75 -10.79 24.50
CA SER A 211 -3.41 -10.33 25.86
C SER A 211 -4.23 -11.01 26.94
#